data_AF-C8PTG9-F1
#
_entry.id   AF-C8PTG9-F1
#
_cell.length_a   1.000
_cell.length_b   1.000
_cell.length_c   1.000
_cell.angle_alpha   90.00
_cell.angle_beta   90.00
_cell.angle_gamma   90.00
#
_symmetry.space_group_name_H-M   'P 1'
#
loop_
_entity.id
_entity.type
_entity.pdbx_description
1 polymer ?
#
loop_
_entity_poly.entity_id
_entity_poly.type
_entity_poly.pdbx_seq_one_letter_code
_entity_poly.pdbx_strand_id
1 'polypeptide(L)'
;MAVSVKLPDILRTYALRFNSPFVGISELTDYLRKYAQRNIAEKPECASFIDISETRLLTELEALELEGKVELIDDKRKGKIVFVPFYFLDKVSRQYETIREKPELPFPLASSIPQNFSKRFLRYIRINTDFTDLQPETGNDTFLYQLMFPDDTPPLIFPGNFSTDQMLDFAIAKLRFFFQKDELRDFIQKKLITANPGKEYSIRKFILTIQAHSSEAMYTLKKSGDVYLYWSYLCSVVKQEFSKKTEKMSDEITILQAIFIIEYLNNYYRNKTQQSLQRETALKNLDLALQKPPYYFNKNAIVNFKDSRGVPLLGQYSQQDLEDYIQEKTASDGDANLPDLLSFKTPDGERYYIMLDKTVPLIISLVNDNRKKLRDVCLKKWYQQLIRFEQTEAMHTDSAFNQLLKTLCSEYVPILYALLGAPFIPMLSADKRITEHQAAEIRRIFSRDRLLSYIDLFMLNRQELLTDARILLPFWYTIPIISSIIAFFMRPKKARHTTRKGNSKSEALPSQSQITSKKISPREIASELQAEFIPANKSLQDCIIEQLDLWNTIIDPVIRKQNADDVNAFIRDQVKIAHRTQSFSKLTSDRIRNLADAIVSTPGLAKVKNKAALRLYTEYYILWLVLHSV
;
A
#
# COMPACT_ATOMS: atom_id res chain seq x y z
N MET A 1 37.77 37.89 8.61
CA MET A 1 36.45 38.48 8.84
C MET A 1 36.54 39.29 10.12
N ALA A 2 36.40 40.62 10.03
CA ALA A 2 36.50 41.50 11.19
C ALA A 2 35.37 41.19 12.18
N VAL A 3 35.71 40.90 13.43
CA VAL A 3 34.73 40.63 14.49
C VAL A 3 34.14 41.98 14.87
N SER A 4 32.90 42.22 14.44
CA SER A 4 32.25 43.49 14.73
C SER A 4 32.04 43.68 16.23
N VAL A 5 32.47 44.79 16.81
CA VAL A 5 32.31 45.03 18.25
C VAL A 5 30.88 45.49 18.52
N LYS A 6 30.02 44.58 18.99
CA LYS A 6 28.60 44.88 19.25
C LYS A 6 28.41 45.39 20.68
N LEU A 7 27.52 46.37 20.86
CA LEU A 7 27.14 46.92 22.18
C LEU A 7 26.85 45.84 23.27
N PRO A 8 26.21 44.70 22.97
CA PRO A 8 26.05 43.60 23.92
C PRO A 8 27.38 43.09 24.51
N ASP A 9 28.45 42.96 23.72
CA ASP A 9 29.72 42.44 24.21
C ASP A 9 30.41 43.42 25.18
N ILE A 10 30.21 44.72 24.95
CA ILE A 10 30.69 45.77 25.86
C ILE A 10 29.89 45.75 27.17
N LEU A 11 28.57 45.59 27.11
CA LEU A 11 27.70 45.45 28.27
C LEU A 11 28.08 44.23 29.14
N ARG A 12 28.40 43.10 28.50
CA ARG A 12 28.92 41.91 29.20
C ARG A 12 30.22 42.21 29.92
N THR A 13 31.17 42.81 29.21
CA THR A 13 32.47 43.19 29.77
C THR A 13 32.31 44.14 30.96
N TYR A 14 31.39 45.11 30.85
CA TYR A 14 31.04 46.02 31.94
C TYR A 14 30.51 45.25 33.15
N ALA A 15 29.47 44.43 32.95
CA ALA A 15 28.80 43.72 34.04
C ALA A 15 29.76 42.79 34.81
N LEU A 16 30.66 42.11 34.09
CA LEU A 16 31.70 41.27 34.71
C LEU A 16 32.76 42.10 35.45
N ARG A 17 33.23 43.19 34.85
CA ARG A 17 34.28 44.05 35.44
C ARG A 17 33.82 44.75 36.72
N PHE A 18 32.59 45.25 36.73
CA PHE A 18 32.02 45.99 37.87
C PHE A 18 31.20 45.10 38.80
N ASN A 19 31.11 43.80 38.50
CA ASN A 19 30.36 42.81 39.27
C ASN A 19 28.91 43.26 39.58
N SER A 20 28.25 43.85 38.58
CA SER A 20 26.90 44.41 38.70
C SER A 20 26.06 44.08 37.47
N PRO A 21 24.83 43.55 37.65
CA PRO A 21 23.89 43.35 36.55
C PRO A 21 23.14 44.63 36.15
N PHE A 22 23.29 45.72 36.91
CA PHE A 22 22.62 47.00 36.64
C PHE A 22 23.63 48.07 36.27
N VAL A 23 23.27 48.92 35.31
CA VAL A 23 24.03 50.13 34.95
C VAL A 23 23.08 51.27 34.60
N GLY A 24 23.36 52.47 35.09
CA GLY A 24 22.61 53.67 34.67
C GLY A 24 22.98 54.11 33.25
N ILE A 25 22.07 54.74 32.51
CA ILE A 25 22.33 55.19 31.14
C ILE A 25 23.52 56.16 31.06
N SER A 26 23.61 57.11 31.99
CA SER A 26 24.71 58.08 32.06
C SER A 26 26.06 57.41 32.37
N GLU A 27 26.08 56.52 33.36
CA GLU A 27 27.27 55.72 33.73
C GLU A 27 27.76 54.87 32.55
N LEU A 28 26.84 54.24 31.82
CA LEU A 28 27.15 53.43 30.64
C LEU A 28 27.70 54.29 29.50
N THR A 29 27.15 55.48 29.29
CA THR A 29 27.62 56.42 28.26
C THR A 29 29.07 56.82 28.52
N ASP A 30 29.39 57.23 29.74
CA ASP A 30 30.76 57.57 30.13
C ASP A 30 31.73 56.40 30.01
N TYR A 31 31.27 55.19 30.36
CA TYR A 31 32.06 53.98 30.19
C TYR A 31 32.33 53.68 28.72
N LEU A 32 31.32 53.79 27.85
CA LEU A 32 31.44 53.56 26.42
C LEU A 32 32.45 54.50 25.77
N ARG A 33 32.42 55.80 26.10
CA ARG A 33 33.41 56.78 25.60
C ARG A 33 34.82 56.40 25.99
N LYS A 34 35.05 56.08 27.27
CA LYS A 34 36.36 55.66 27.79
C LYS A 34 36.82 54.32 27.19
N TYR A 35 35.91 53.38 27.01
CA TYR A 35 36.18 52.08 26.40
C TYR A 35 36.57 52.24 24.93
N ALA A 36 35.84 53.07 24.18
CA ALA A 36 36.12 53.35 22.78
C ALA A 36 37.47 54.06 22.59
N GLN A 37 37.76 55.11 23.37
CA GLN A 37 39.04 55.82 23.32
C GLN A 37 40.25 54.91 23.57
N ARG A 38 40.11 53.92 24.46
CA ARG A 38 41.20 52.98 24.80
C ARG A 38 41.40 51.89 23.76
N ASN A 39 40.33 51.45 23.09
CA ASN A 39 40.36 50.30 22.19
C ASN A 39 40.32 50.67 20.70
N ILE A 40 40.26 51.96 20.35
CA ILE A 40 40.13 52.38 18.94
C ILE A 40 41.31 51.98 18.05
N ALA A 41 42.52 51.91 18.61
CA ALA A 41 43.72 51.50 17.88
C ALA A 41 43.67 50.01 17.46
N GLU A 42 43.10 49.16 18.31
CA GLU A 42 42.96 47.72 18.03
C GLU A 42 41.62 47.37 17.35
N LYS A 43 40.58 48.17 17.60
CA LYS A 43 39.19 47.93 17.17
C LYS A 43 38.60 49.23 16.61
N PRO A 44 38.84 49.54 15.32
CA PRO A 44 38.41 50.80 14.69
C PRO A 44 36.87 50.97 14.68
N GLU A 45 36.12 49.88 14.78
CA GLU A 45 34.65 49.89 14.85
C GLU A 45 34.10 50.54 16.13
N CYS A 46 34.90 50.65 17.20
CA CYS A 46 34.49 51.32 18.43
C CYS A 46 34.33 52.84 18.26
N ALA A 47 34.77 53.42 17.13
CA ALA A 47 34.72 54.87 16.88
C ALA A 47 33.31 55.45 17.01
N SER A 48 32.27 54.68 16.67
CA SER A 48 30.87 55.11 16.80
C SER A 48 30.44 55.41 18.25
N PHE A 49 31.15 54.87 19.24
CA PHE A 49 30.83 55.03 20.66
C PHE A 49 31.57 56.21 21.34
N ILE A 50 32.49 56.90 20.65
CA ILE A 50 33.25 58.03 21.21
C ILE A 50 32.35 59.24 21.45
N ASP A 51 31.49 59.55 20.49
CA ASP A 51 30.59 60.72 20.53
C ASP A 51 29.12 60.29 20.71
N ILE A 52 28.86 59.12 21.28
CA ILE A 52 27.49 58.65 21.49
C ILE A 52 26.77 59.55 22.51
N SER A 53 25.57 60.01 22.13
CA SER A 53 24.65 60.72 23.02
C SER A 53 23.81 59.73 23.83
N GLU A 54 23.33 60.15 25.01
CA GLU A 54 22.44 59.31 25.82
C GLU A 54 21.16 58.93 25.06
N THR A 55 20.62 59.85 24.25
CA THR A 55 19.44 59.59 23.41
C THR A 55 19.68 58.49 22.38
N ARG A 56 20.84 58.50 21.71
CA ARG A 56 21.20 57.48 20.73
C ARG A 56 21.48 56.13 21.38
N LEU A 57 22.19 56.14 22.52
CA LEU A 57 22.44 54.93 23.30
C LEU A 57 21.12 54.30 23.76
N LEU A 58 20.17 55.11 24.21
CA LEU A 58 18.87 54.65 24.64
C LEU A 58 18.09 54.00 23.48
N THR A 59 18.13 54.56 22.27
CA THR A 59 17.54 53.92 21.07
C THR A 59 18.20 52.57 20.74
N GLU A 60 19.53 52.47 20.87
CA GLU A 60 20.24 51.19 20.67
C GLU A 60 19.88 50.16 21.75
N LEU A 61 19.71 50.60 23.00
CA LEU A 61 19.29 49.74 24.11
C LEU A 61 17.83 49.28 23.99
N GLU A 62 16.92 50.14 23.52
CA GLU A 62 15.54 49.77 23.21
C GLU A 62 15.49 48.71 22.09
N ALA A 63 16.35 48.82 21.06
CA ALA A 63 16.50 47.78 20.05
C ALA A 63 17.00 46.45 20.67
N LEU A 64 17.98 46.51 21.57
CA LEU A 64 18.47 45.32 22.28
C LEU A 64 17.45 44.72 23.24
N GLU A 65 16.56 45.53 23.81
CA GLU A 65 15.44 45.09 24.64
C GLU A 65 14.37 44.38 23.81
N LEU A 66 14.07 44.87 22.61
CA LEU A 66 13.20 44.19 21.65
C LEU A 66 13.77 42.83 21.22
N GLU A 67 15.10 42.75 21.05
CA GLU A 67 15.82 41.50 20.79
C GLU A 67 15.92 40.58 22.03
N GLY A 68 15.49 41.03 23.21
CA GLY A 68 15.53 40.24 24.45
C GLY A 68 16.93 40.03 25.01
N LYS A 69 17.88 40.93 24.75
CA LYS A 69 19.26 40.85 25.26
C LYS A 69 19.48 41.64 26.56
N VAL A 70 18.65 42.64 26.81
CA VAL A 70 18.65 43.50 28.00
C VAL A 70 17.22 43.84 28.39
N GLU A 71 17.04 44.43 29.56
CA GLU A 71 15.77 45.02 29.98
C GLU A 71 16.01 46.43 30.52
N LEU A 72 15.15 47.37 30.14
CA LEU A 72 15.16 48.73 30.65
C LEU A 72 14.18 48.84 31.81
N ILE A 73 14.69 49.24 32.97
CA ILE A 73 13.89 49.39 34.19
C ILE A 73 13.87 50.86 34.58
N ASP A 74 12.70 51.39 34.92
CA ASP A 74 12.58 52.75 35.46
C ASP A 74 12.84 52.74 36.98
N ASP A 75 13.96 53.35 37.39
CA ASP A 75 14.30 53.56 38.79
C ASP A 75 13.88 54.98 39.24
N LYS A 76 13.10 55.06 40.32
CA LYS A 76 12.58 56.32 40.86
C LYS A 76 13.65 57.34 41.28
N ARG A 77 14.88 56.91 41.53
CA ARG A 77 16.01 57.74 41.98
C ARG A 77 17.07 57.93 40.91
N LYS A 78 17.30 56.92 40.07
CA LYS A 78 18.39 56.90 39.07
C LYS A 78 17.93 57.09 37.62
N GLY A 79 16.62 57.22 37.37
CA GLY A 79 16.08 57.25 36.01
C GLY A 79 16.09 55.86 35.38
N LYS A 80 16.18 55.78 34.05
CA LYS A 80 16.28 54.50 33.34
C LYS A 80 17.60 53.79 33.67
N ILE A 81 17.51 52.53 34.06
CA ILE A 81 18.65 51.62 34.29
C ILE A 81 18.56 50.43 33.34
N VAL A 82 19.71 49.93 32.90
CA VAL A 82 19.81 48.73 32.05
C VAL A 82 20.10 47.54 32.95
N PHE A 83 19.23 46.53 32.88
CA PHE A 83 19.49 45.19 33.40
C PHE A 83 20.21 44.36 32.34
N VAL A 84 21.34 43.75 32.72
CA VAL A 84 22.19 42.92 31.87
C VAL A 84 22.05 41.45 32.34
N PRO A 85 21.17 40.64 31.69
CA PRO A 85 20.90 39.26 32.11
C PRO A 85 22.15 38.39 32.11
N PHE A 86 23.04 38.63 31.15
CA PHE A 86 24.28 37.85 30.96
C PHE A 86 25.13 37.71 32.23
N TYR A 87 25.11 38.69 33.13
CA TYR A 87 25.81 38.60 34.41
C TYR A 87 25.41 37.35 35.21
N PHE A 88 24.11 37.07 35.29
CA PHE A 88 23.59 35.89 35.98
C PHE A 88 23.76 34.62 35.16
N LEU A 89 23.58 34.72 33.83
CA LEU A 89 23.75 33.59 32.91
C LEU A 89 25.18 33.05 32.99
N ASP A 90 26.20 33.91 32.86
CA ASP A 90 27.62 33.54 32.98
C ASP A 90 27.93 32.92 34.36
N LYS A 91 27.33 33.43 35.43
CA LYS A 91 27.50 32.85 36.77
C LYS A 91 26.96 31.42 36.86
N VAL A 92 25.77 31.16 36.31
CA VAL A 92 25.20 29.80 36.27
C VAL A 92 25.99 28.90 35.33
N SER A 93 26.40 29.38 34.16
CA SER A 93 27.22 28.61 33.21
C SER A 93 28.57 28.21 33.84
N ARG A 94 29.24 29.11 34.57
CA ARG A 94 30.47 28.78 35.32
C ARG A 94 30.25 27.76 36.42
N GLN A 95 29.09 27.79 37.09
CA GLN A 95 28.74 26.75 38.07
C GLN A 95 28.66 25.38 37.39
N TYR A 96 28.04 25.28 36.21
CA TYR A 96 27.99 24.04 35.44
C TYR A 96 29.36 23.57 34.93
N GLU A 97 30.24 24.46 34.50
CA GLU A 97 31.62 24.10 34.18
C GLU A 97 32.36 23.56 35.42
N THR A 98 32.13 24.15 36.60
CA THR A 98 32.68 23.63 37.85
C THR A 98 32.09 22.26 38.20
N ILE A 99 30.78 22.05 37.99
CA ILE A 99 30.11 20.75 38.20
C ILE A 99 30.65 19.69 37.24
N ARG A 100 31.03 20.07 36.02
CA ARG A 100 31.65 19.15 35.04
C ARG A 100 32.95 18.57 35.58
N GLU A 101 33.77 19.40 36.23
CA GLU A 101 35.03 18.98 36.87
C GLU A 101 34.80 18.26 38.21
N LYS A 102 33.79 18.70 38.97
CA LYS A 102 33.45 18.24 40.32
C LYS A 102 31.98 17.85 40.42
N PRO A 103 31.62 16.62 40.00
CA PRO A 103 30.23 16.16 39.94
C PRO A 103 29.48 16.20 41.29
N GLU A 104 30.21 16.21 42.40
CA GLU A 104 29.67 16.30 43.77
C GLU A 104 28.94 17.59 44.09
N LEU A 105 29.26 18.68 43.40
CA LEU A 105 28.65 19.99 43.67
C LEU A 105 27.17 19.98 43.27
N PRO A 106 26.24 20.52 44.08
CA PRO A 106 24.82 20.47 43.77
C PRO A 106 24.46 21.21 42.49
N PHE A 107 23.35 20.84 41.85
CA PHE A 107 22.82 21.63 40.74
C PHE A 107 22.43 23.03 41.21
N PRO A 108 22.57 24.08 40.37
CA PRO A 108 22.05 25.39 40.68
C PRO A 108 20.54 25.35 40.89
N LEU A 109 20.06 25.85 42.03
CA LEU A 109 18.63 25.83 42.38
C LEU A 109 17.94 27.12 41.98
N ALA A 110 16.65 27.07 41.68
CA ALA A 110 15.88 28.28 41.38
C ALA A 110 15.82 29.24 42.58
N SER A 111 15.88 28.72 43.81
CA SER A 111 15.96 29.52 45.04
C SER A 111 17.27 30.32 45.17
N SER A 112 18.31 29.98 44.39
CA SER A 112 19.57 30.72 44.36
C SER A 112 19.51 31.96 43.45
N ILE A 113 18.46 32.11 42.64
CA ILE A 113 18.23 33.30 41.82
C ILE A 113 17.86 34.48 42.75
N PRO A 114 18.59 35.59 42.71
CA PRO A 114 18.26 36.76 43.52
C PRO A 114 16.92 37.40 43.13
N GLN A 115 16.27 38.06 44.09
CA GLN A 115 14.96 38.72 43.87
C GLN A 115 14.99 39.81 42.79
N ASN A 116 16.17 40.38 42.51
CA ASN A 116 16.37 41.42 41.51
C ASN A 116 16.60 40.85 40.09
N PHE A 117 16.59 39.53 39.91
CA PHE A 117 16.62 38.91 38.60
C PHE A 117 15.25 39.05 37.92
N SER A 118 15.25 39.53 36.68
CA SER A 118 14.01 39.65 35.93
C SER A 118 13.48 38.29 35.45
N LYS A 119 12.19 38.04 35.74
CA LYS A 119 11.48 36.83 35.29
C LYS A 119 11.35 36.73 33.78
N ARG A 120 11.56 37.81 33.02
CA ARG A 120 11.56 37.81 31.55
C ARG A 120 12.62 36.87 30.96
N PHE A 121 13.70 36.66 31.70
CA PHE A 121 14.83 35.79 31.30
C PHE A 121 14.78 34.42 31.99
N LEU A 122 13.62 34.02 32.52
CA LEU A 122 13.40 32.71 33.14
C LEU A 122 12.27 31.96 32.43
N ARG A 123 12.58 30.83 31.80
CA ARG A 123 11.61 29.98 31.12
C ARG A 123 11.31 28.74 31.97
N TYR A 124 10.03 28.54 32.26
CA TYR A 124 9.59 27.39 33.05
C TYR A 124 9.37 26.19 32.13
N ILE A 125 9.96 25.05 32.48
CA ILE A 125 9.77 23.78 31.79
C ILE A 125 9.47 22.70 32.81
N ARG A 126 8.56 21.79 32.47
CA ARG A 126 8.29 20.60 33.29
C ARG A 126 9.02 19.42 32.71
N ILE A 127 9.63 18.62 33.59
CA ILE A 127 10.39 17.46 33.14
C ILE A 127 9.56 16.44 32.37
N ASN A 128 8.27 16.30 32.71
CA ASN A 128 7.39 15.28 32.16
C ASN A 128 6.81 15.61 30.78
N THR A 129 6.83 16.87 30.35
CA THR A 129 6.21 17.31 29.10
C THR A 129 7.20 17.96 28.15
N ASP A 130 7.98 18.93 28.63
CA ASP A 130 8.64 19.90 27.75
C ASP A 130 10.13 19.59 27.55
N PHE A 131 10.68 18.68 28.37
CA PHE A 131 12.12 18.52 28.47
C PHE A 131 12.77 17.95 27.20
N THR A 132 12.11 17.04 26.48
CA THR A 132 12.64 16.52 25.21
C THR A 132 12.48 17.48 24.03
N ASP A 133 11.66 18.51 24.18
CA ASP A 133 11.36 19.48 23.13
C ASP A 133 12.25 20.73 23.23
N LEU A 134 13.28 20.68 24.10
CA LEU A 134 14.27 21.74 24.25
C LEU A 134 15.01 21.99 22.93
N GLN A 135 14.89 23.23 22.45
CA GLN A 135 15.67 23.73 21.32
C GLN A 135 16.79 24.60 21.88
N PRO A 136 18.04 24.10 21.91
CA PRO A 136 19.16 24.87 22.45
C PRO A 136 19.37 26.12 21.59
N GLU A 137 19.49 27.27 22.26
CA GLU A 137 19.70 28.54 21.57
C GLU A 137 21.10 28.56 20.90
N THR A 138 21.15 28.94 19.62
CA THR A 138 22.42 29.08 18.90
C THR A 138 23.08 30.40 19.27
N GLY A 139 24.16 30.34 20.05
CA GLY A 139 24.96 31.50 20.41
C GLY A 139 25.12 31.67 21.91
N ASN A 140 25.12 32.93 22.36
CA ASN A 140 25.24 33.24 23.78
C ASN A 140 23.88 33.12 24.46
N ASP A 141 23.86 32.56 25.67
CA ASP A 141 22.65 32.46 26.49
C ASP A 141 21.93 33.79 26.61
N THR A 142 20.64 33.81 26.29
CA THR A 142 19.76 34.97 26.55
C THR A 142 18.84 34.76 27.74
N PHE A 143 18.63 33.51 28.19
CA PHE A 143 17.73 33.17 29.29
C PHE A 143 18.19 31.91 30.05
N LEU A 144 17.58 31.66 31.22
CA LEU A 144 17.69 30.42 31.97
C LEU A 144 16.41 29.60 31.85
N TYR A 145 16.56 28.28 31.81
CA TYR A 145 15.47 27.37 32.09
C TYR A 145 15.35 27.11 33.59
N GLN A 146 14.13 27.01 34.09
CA GLN A 146 13.80 26.46 35.39
C GLN A 146 13.09 25.11 35.18
N LEU A 147 13.77 24.02 35.54
CA LEU A 147 13.24 22.66 35.44
C LEU A 147 12.44 22.29 36.67
N MET A 148 11.15 22.09 36.46
CA MET A 148 10.20 21.69 37.51
C MET A 148 10.06 20.16 37.53
N PHE A 149 10.15 19.60 38.74
CA PHE A 149 9.92 18.19 39.02
C PHE A 149 8.47 17.94 39.44
N PRO A 150 7.95 16.71 39.29
CA PRO A 150 6.54 16.41 39.58
C PRO A 150 6.24 16.27 41.08
N ASP A 151 7.26 16.15 41.93
CA ASP A 151 7.16 16.06 43.38
C ASP A 151 7.75 17.31 44.07
N ASP A 152 7.96 17.24 45.39
CA ASP A 152 8.53 18.34 46.17
C ASP A 152 10.05 18.54 45.95
N THR A 153 10.65 17.90 44.94
CA THR A 153 12.06 18.09 44.61
C THR A 153 12.30 19.52 44.16
N PRO A 154 13.26 20.25 44.79
CA PRO A 154 13.54 21.63 44.42
C PRO A 154 13.87 21.79 42.93
N PRO A 155 13.30 22.80 42.25
CA PRO A 155 13.59 23.03 40.84
C PRO A 155 15.03 23.52 40.65
N LEU A 156 15.69 23.00 39.63
CA LEU A 156 17.02 23.44 39.21
C LEU A 156 16.93 24.44 38.06
N ILE A 157 18.01 25.19 37.85
CA ILE A 157 18.12 26.16 36.76
C ILE A 157 19.33 25.86 35.90
N PHE A 158 19.22 26.08 34.59
CA PHE A 158 20.32 25.88 33.66
C PHE A 158 20.25 26.85 32.46
N PRO A 159 21.36 27.08 31.74
CA PRO A 159 21.41 28.02 30.62
C PRO A 159 20.59 27.57 29.40
N GLY A 160 20.02 28.53 28.66
CA GLY A 160 19.15 28.27 27.50
C GLY A 160 19.83 27.57 26.31
N ASN A 161 21.17 27.60 26.24
CA ASN A 161 21.94 26.88 25.22
C ASN A 161 22.19 25.39 25.56
N PHE A 162 21.80 24.91 26.75
CA PHE A 162 22.01 23.51 27.09
C PHE A 162 20.98 22.59 26.42
N SER A 163 21.49 21.50 25.87
CA SER A 163 20.70 20.39 25.34
C SER A 163 20.30 19.41 26.44
N THR A 164 19.28 18.61 26.15
CA THR A 164 18.90 17.44 26.97
C THR A 164 20.05 16.47 27.19
N ASP A 165 20.90 16.31 26.17
CA ASP A 165 22.08 15.46 26.20
C ASP A 165 23.13 15.95 27.20
N GLN A 166 23.40 17.25 27.22
CA GLN A 166 24.30 17.83 28.22
C GLN A 166 23.74 17.67 29.64
N MET A 167 22.43 17.88 29.82
CA MET A 167 21.79 17.67 31.13
C MET A 167 21.84 16.19 31.56
N LEU A 168 21.69 15.25 30.63
CA LEU A 168 21.85 13.82 30.89
C LEU A 168 23.29 13.49 31.32
N ASP A 169 24.29 14.07 30.66
CA ASP A 169 25.70 13.86 31.02
C ASP A 169 25.99 14.29 32.46
N PHE A 170 25.49 15.47 32.88
CA PHE A 170 25.61 15.92 34.26
C PHE A 170 24.90 14.98 35.24
N ALA A 171 23.70 14.51 34.90
CA ALA A 171 22.95 13.58 35.73
C ALA A 171 23.67 12.23 35.90
N ILE A 172 24.22 11.66 34.83
CA ILE A 172 24.99 10.42 34.87
C ILE A 172 26.28 10.60 35.66
N ALA A 173 26.99 11.71 35.48
CA ALA A 173 28.21 12.01 36.24
C ALA A 173 27.94 12.07 37.76
N LYS A 174 26.82 12.66 38.15
CA LYS A 174 26.37 12.71 39.55
C LYS A 174 26.03 11.33 40.10
N LEU A 175 25.26 10.54 39.36
CA LEU A 175 24.96 9.15 39.75
C LEU A 175 26.23 8.31 39.90
N ARG A 176 27.17 8.46 38.97
CA ARG A 176 28.48 7.79 39.02
C ARG A 176 29.25 8.13 40.29
N PHE A 177 29.35 9.42 40.61
CA PHE A 177 30.01 9.87 41.84
C PHE A 177 29.33 9.29 43.09
N PHE A 178 27.99 9.30 43.12
CA PHE A 178 27.21 8.70 44.21
C PHE A 178 27.52 7.20 44.40
N PHE A 179 27.63 6.45 43.30
CA PHE A 179 27.97 5.03 43.30
C PHE A 179 29.42 4.70 43.69
N GLN A 180 30.31 5.69 43.70
CA GLN A 180 31.70 5.50 44.14
C GLN A 180 31.87 5.66 45.66
N LYS A 181 31.03 6.47 46.31
CA LYS A 181 31.19 6.83 47.73
C LYS A 181 30.28 6.05 48.69
N ASP A 182 29.16 5.53 48.22
CA ASP A 182 28.05 5.17 49.10
C ASP A 182 27.81 3.64 49.19
N GLU A 183 27.51 3.16 50.40
CA GLU A 183 27.05 1.79 50.69
C GLU A 183 25.73 1.47 49.96
N LEU A 184 24.98 2.50 49.57
CA LEU A 184 23.78 2.41 48.75
C LEU A 184 24.02 1.69 47.41
N ARG A 185 25.24 1.67 46.87
CA ARG A 185 25.55 0.88 45.66
C ARG A 185 25.24 -0.60 45.88
N ASP A 186 25.78 -1.19 46.94
CA ASP A 186 25.63 -2.63 47.21
C ASP A 186 24.18 -2.97 47.54
N PHE A 187 23.49 -2.04 48.21
CA PHE A 187 22.05 -2.12 48.42
C PHE A 187 21.27 -2.12 47.11
N ILE A 188 21.51 -1.15 46.22
CA ILE A 188 20.83 -1.03 44.91
C ILE A 188 21.14 -2.25 44.04
N GLN A 189 22.41 -2.68 44.00
CA GLN A 189 22.82 -3.86 43.26
C GLN A 189 22.11 -5.12 43.77
N LYS A 190 22.03 -5.31 45.09
CA LYS A 190 21.30 -6.43 45.70
C LYS A 190 19.82 -6.39 45.33
N LYS A 191 19.18 -5.22 45.41
CA LYS A 191 17.77 -5.03 45.00
C LYS A 191 17.55 -5.36 43.52
N LEU A 192 18.42 -4.87 42.63
CA LEU A 192 18.37 -5.16 41.20
C LEU A 192 18.49 -6.66 40.91
N ILE A 193 19.44 -7.34 41.56
CA ILE A 193 19.65 -8.80 41.43
C ILE A 193 18.41 -9.55 41.91
N THR A 194 17.86 -9.20 43.08
CA THR A 194 16.66 -9.85 43.62
C THR A 194 15.45 -9.68 42.71
N ALA A 195 15.30 -8.52 42.04
CA ALA A 195 14.19 -8.28 41.11
C ALA A 195 14.36 -8.96 39.74
N ASN A 196 15.58 -9.42 39.41
CA ASN A 196 15.91 -9.97 38.10
C ASN A 196 16.70 -11.29 38.26
N PRO A 197 16.05 -12.36 38.77
CA PRO A 197 16.71 -13.64 39.02
C PRO A 197 17.32 -14.23 37.73
N GLY A 198 18.55 -14.76 37.83
CA GLY A 198 19.28 -15.34 36.71
C GLY A 198 19.99 -14.32 35.79
N LYS A 199 19.92 -13.02 36.07
CA LYS A 199 20.62 -11.96 35.32
C LYS A 199 21.77 -11.29 36.11
N GLU A 200 22.37 -11.98 37.09
CA GLU A 200 23.34 -11.33 38.00
C GLU A 200 24.56 -10.77 37.27
N TYR A 201 25.10 -11.50 36.29
CA TYR A 201 26.24 -11.04 35.50
C TYR A 201 25.91 -9.76 34.72
N SER A 202 24.75 -9.72 34.07
CA SER A 202 24.29 -8.56 33.29
C SER A 202 24.09 -7.32 34.16
N ILE A 203 23.56 -7.50 35.37
CA ILE A 203 23.35 -6.42 36.33
C ILE A 203 24.69 -5.90 36.86
N ARG A 204 25.62 -6.79 37.21
CA ARG A 204 26.98 -6.40 37.62
C ARG A 204 27.67 -5.61 36.51
N LYS A 205 27.59 -6.08 35.26
CA LYS A 205 28.13 -5.38 34.09
C LYS A 205 27.49 -4.00 33.92
N PHE A 206 26.16 -3.90 34.06
CA PHE A 206 25.43 -2.64 33.99
C PHE A 206 25.91 -1.61 35.03
N ILE A 207 26.04 -2.02 36.30
CA ILE A 207 26.55 -1.14 37.36
C ILE A 207 28.01 -0.73 37.08
N LEU A 208 28.85 -1.67 36.63
CA LEU A 208 30.24 -1.38 36.25
C LEU A 208 30.33 -0.36 35.10
N THR A 209 29.46 -0.45 34.09
CA THR A 209 29.41 0.52 32.98
C THR A 209 29.09 1.93 33.48
N ILE A 210 28.15 2.06 34.44
CA ILE A 210 27.85 3.37 35.07
C ILE A 210 29.08 3.93 35.80
N GLN A 211 29.86 3.06 36.44
CA GLN A 211 31.06 3.46 37.19
C GLN A 211 32.27 3.80 36.32
N ALA A 212 32.43 3.14 35.18
CA ALA A 212 33.60 3.25 34.32
C ALA A 212 33.64 4.62 33.62
N HIS A 213 32.68 4.90 32.73
CA HIS A 213 32.65 6.13 31.93
C HIS A 213 31.22 6.62 31.69
N SER A 214 30.97 7.91 31.96
CA SER A 214 29.66 8.55 31.75
C SER A 214 29.18 8.48 30.29
N SER A 215 30.10 8.58 29.33
CA SER A 215 29.82 8.48 27.90
C SER A 215 29.31 7.09 27.50
N GLU A 216 29.88 6.03 28.06
CA GLU A 216 29.44 4.66 27.80
C GLU A 216 28.07 4.38 28.42
N ALA A 217 27.83 4.87 29.64
CA ALA A 217 26.53 4.82 30.29
C ALA A 217 25.46 5.59 29.48
N MET A 218 25.79 6.77 28.96
CA MET A 218 24.89 7.56 28.11
C MET A 218 24.61 6.85 26.78
N TYR A 219 25.64 6.28 26.15
CA TYR A 219 25.49 5.52 24.91
C TYR A 219 24.59 4.30 25.07
N THR A 220 24.80 3.53 26.15
CA THR A 220 23.96 2.37 26.47
C THR A 220 22.52 2.78 26.74
N LEU A 221 22.29 3.83 27.52
CA LEU A 221 20.95 4.37 27.78
C LEU A 221 20.19 4.72 26.49
N LYS A 222 20.86 5.17 25.43
CA LYS A 222 20.19 5.55 24.16
C LYS A 222 19.90 4.38 23.19
N LYS A 223 20.54 3.23 23.35
CA LYS A 223 20.53 2.16 22.33
C LYS A 223 20.04 0.79 22.81
N SER A 224 19.99 0.53 24.11
CA SER A 224 19.99 -0.86 24.60
C SER A 224 18.67 -1.31 25.22
N GLY A 225 18.14 -2.45 24.75
CA GLY A 225 16.83 -3.02 25.10
C GLY A 225 16.64 -3.33 26.59
N ASP A 226 17.12 -4.48 27.08
CA ASP A 226 16.95 -4.92 28.48
C ASP A 226 17.49 -3.91 29.51
N VAL A 227 18.45 -3.08 29.10
CA VAL A 227 19.06 -2.05 29.95
C VAL A 227 18.07 -0.94 30.28
N TYR A 228 17.07 -0.66 29.43
CA TYR A 228 15.99 0.26 29.77
C TYR A 228 15.25 -0.17 31.04
N LEU A 229 15.10 -1.48 31.26
CA LEU A 229 14.45 -2.03 32.46
C LEU A 229 15.35 -1.86 33.69
N TYR A 230 16.66 -2.07 33.54
CA TYR A 230 17.62 -1.86 34.63
C TYR A 230 17.69 -0.40 35.06
N TRP A 231 17.74 0.53 34.10
CA TRP A 231 17.64 1.97 34.38
C TRP A 231 16.33 2.33 35.06
N SER A 232 15.19 1.84 34.57
CA SER A 232 13.87 2.09 35.18
C SER A 232 13.84 1.61 36.63
N TYR A 233 14.34 0.40 36.89
CA TYR A 233 14.36 -0.17 38.23
C TYR A 233 15.32 0.59 39.15
N LEU A 234 16.53 0.94 38.66
CA LEU A 234 17.49 1.76 39.40
C LEU A 234 16.86 3.09 39.81
N CYS A 235 16.24 3.81 38.87
CA CYS A 235 15.57 5.08 39.14
C CYS A 235 14.44 4.91 40.16
N SER A 236 13.63 3.85 40.04
CA SER A 236 12.58 3.55 40.99
C SER A 236 13.11 3.28 42.41
N VAL A 237 14.16 2.48 42.55
CA VAL A 237 14.74 2.14 43.86
C VAL A 237 15.32 3.39 44.53
N VAL A 238 16.08 4.20 43.78
CA VAL A 238 16.68 5.43 44.33
C VAL A 238 15.59 6.41 44.78
N LYS A 239 14.57 6.64 43.96
CA LYS A 239 13.44 7.51 44.35
C LYS A 239 12.71 7.00 45.59
N GLN A 240 12.42 5.69 45.68
CA GLN A 240 11.72 5.11 46.82
C GLN A 240 12.52 5.21 48.13
N GLU A 241 13.85 5.18 48.04
CA GLU A 241 14.73 5.30 49.20
C GLU A 241 14.66 6.71 49.79
N PHE A 242 14.73 7.73 48.93
CA PHE A 242 14.73 9.13 49.37
C PHE A 242 13.33 9.72 49.54
N SER A 243 12.28 9.17 48.92
CA SER A 243 10.91 9.68 49.04
C SER A 243 10.35 9.60 50.47
N LYS A 244 10.88 8.69 51.29
CA LYS A 244 10.45 8.51 52.69
C LYS A 244 10.99 9.57 53.64
N LYS A 245 11.98 10.37 53.23
CA LYS A 245 12.62 11.40 54.05
C LYS A 245 11.88 12.73 53.90
N THR A 246 11.40 13.29 55.01
CA THR A 246 10.75 14.60 55.07
C THR A 246 11.75 15.74 54.84
N GLU A 247 12.92 15.66 55.47
CA GLU A 247 14.04 16.58 55.24
C GLU A 247 15.14 15.85 54.46
N LYS A 248 15.55 16.43 53.34
CA LYS A 248 16.56 15.85 52.43
C LYS A 248 17.82 16.71 52.46
N MET A 249 18.97 16.04 52.53
CA MET A 249 20.28 16.71 52.44
C MET A 249 20.55 17.19 51.00
N SER A 250 21.51 18.12 50.82
CA SER A 250 21.83 18.66 49.49
C SER A 250 22.26 17.58 48.49
N ASP A 251 22.99 16.56 48.96
CA ASP A 251 23.45 15.45 48.11
C ASP A 251 22.27 14.57 47.68
N GLU A 252 21.28 14.38 48.56
CA GLU A 252 20.05 13.61 48.31
C GLU A 252 19.14 14.33 47.31
N ILE A 253 19.04 15.67 47.42
CA ILE A 253 18.34 16.49 46.42
C ILE A 253 19.02 16.36 45.06
N THR A 254 20.36 16.45 45.04
CA THR A 254 21.16 16.40 43.81
C THR A 254 21.00 15.07 43.09
N ILE A 255 21.01 13.94 43.82
CA ILE A 255 20.81 12.62 43.22
C ILE A 255 19.36 12.43 42.74
N LEU A 256 18.35 12.93 43.47
CA LEU A 256 16.96 12.87 43.03
C LEU A 256 16.75 13.64 41.72
N GLN A 257 17.26 14.86 41.63
CA GLN A 257 17.20 15.67 40.41
C GLN A 257 17.85 14.94 39.22
N ALA A 258 19.03 14.34 39.43
CA ALA A 258 19.71 13.54 38.41
C ALA A 258 18.88 12.32 37.98
N ILE A 259 18.29 11.59 38.93
CA ILE A 259 17.48 10.40 38.67
C ILE A 259 16.21 10.75 37.89
N PHE A 260 15.56 11.87 38.19
CA PHE A 260 14.42 12.34 37.40
C PHE A 260 14.79 12.59 35.93
N ILE A 261 15.94 13.25 35.67
CA ILE A 261 16.45 13.49 34.32
C ILE A 261 16.73 12.15 33.60
N ILE A 262 17.45 11.24 34.27
CA ILE A 262 17.80 9.93 33.72
C ILE A 262 16.54 9.11 33.41
N GLU A 263 15.58 9.03 34.33
CA GLU A 263 14.37 8.24 34.17
C GLU A 263 13.51 8.74 33.01
N TYR A 264 13.30 10.05 32.94
CA TYR A 264 12.50 10.64 31.87
C TYR A 264 13.12 10.37 30.50
N LEU A 265 14.43 10.61 30.36
CA LEU A 265 15.13 10.36 29.09
C LEU A 265 15.21 8.85 28.77
N ASN A 266 15.39 7.98 29.76
CA ASN A 266 15.33 6.53 29.59
C ASN A 266 13.98 6.08 29.00
N ASN A 267 12.87 6.62 29.52
CA ASN A 267 11.54 6.34 29.00
C ASN A 267 11.33 6.90 27.58
N TYR A 268 11.81 8.11 27.32
CA TYR A 268 11.78 8.71 25.98
C TYR A 268 12.52 7.86 24.94
N TYR A 269 13.77 7.48 25.23
CA TYR A 269 14.57 6.66 24.31
C TYR A 269 13.98 5.25 24.13
N ARG A 270 13.50 4.63 25.21
CA ARG A 270 12.77 3.35 25.15
C ARG A 270 11.57 3.42 24.21
N ASN A 271 10.72 4.44 24.37
CA ASN A 271 9.54 4.62 23.53
C ASN A 271 9.92 4.84 22.05
N LYS A 272 10.95 5.65 21.79
CA LYS A 272 11.46 5.89 20.44
C LYS A 272 12.02 4.62 19.79
N THR A 273 12.80 3.82 20.52
CA THR A 273 13.29 2.52 20.02
C THR A 273 12.13 1.55 19.75
N GLN A 274 11.17 1.48 20.67
CA GLN A 274 10.00 0.60 20.52
C GLN A 274 9.14 0.99 19.31
N GLN A 275 8.88 2.29 19.10
CA GLN A 275 8.19 2.79 17.92
C GLN A 275 8.96 2.48 16.64
N SER A 276 10.28 2.65 16.62
CA SER A 276 11.11 2.30 15.46
C SER A 276 11.04 0.80 15.12
N LEU A 277 11.11 -0.07 16.13
CA LEU A 277 11.01 -1.52 15.94
C LEU A 277 9.61 -1.93 15.47
N GLN A 278 8.57 -1.32 16.05
CA GLN A 278 7.18 -1.53 15.64
C GLN A 278 6.97 -1.10 14.19
N ARG A 279 7.50 0.06 13.80
CA ARG A 279 7.49 0.56 12.42
C ARG A 279 8.16 -0.43 11.47
N GLU A 280 9.38 -0.86 11.77
CA GLU A 280 10.13 -1.81 10.93
C GLU A 280 9.38 -3.15 10.78
N THR A 281 8.83 -3.66 11.88
CA THR A 281 8.04 -4.90 11.88
C THR A 281 6.75 -4.73 11.06
N ALA A 282 6.07 -3.59 11.18
CA ALA A 282 4.87 -3.28 10.43
C ALA A 282 5.16 -3.15 8.92
N LEU A 283 6.28 -2.57 8.52
CA LEU A 283 6.73 -2.53 7.12
C LEU A 283 7.10 -3.92 6.57
N LYS A 284 7.70 -4.80 7.39
CA LYS A 284 7.89 -6.21 6.99
C LYS A 284 6.56 -6.94 6.82
N ASN A 285 5.58 -6.68 7.69
CA ASN A 285 4.24 -7.24 7.54
C ASN A 285 3.50 -6.70 6.30
N LEU A 286 3.73 -5.44 5.95
CA LEU A 286 3.24 -4.83 4.71
C LEU A 286 3.78 -5.58 3.49
N ASP A 287 5.09 -5.85 3.45
CA ASP A 287 5.73 -6.64 2.40
C ASP A 287 5.11 -8.05 2.29
N LEU A 288 4.98 -8.75 3.43
CA LEU A 288 4.33 -10.05 3.49
C LEU A 288 2.86 -10.03 3.04
N ALA A 289 2.13 -8.95 3.28
CA ALA A 289 0.75 -8.80 2.85
C ALA A 289 0.66 -8.58 1.33
N LEU A 290 1.58 -7.82 0.74
CA LEU A 290 1.69 -7.65 -0.72
C LEU A 290 2.01 -8.97 -1.43
N GLN A 291 2.73 -9.86 -0.77
CA GLN A 291 3.05 -11.20 -1.28
C GLN A 291 1.90 -12.22 -1.16
N LYS A 292 0.70 -11.84 -0.68
CA LYS A 292 -0.45 -12.75 -0.56
C LYS A 292 -1.48 -12.53 -1.68
N PRO A 293 -2.26 -13.56 -2.06
CA PRO A 293 -3.39 -13.40 -2.96
C PRO A 293 -4.34 -12.28 -2.47
N PRO A 294 -4.88 -11.44 -3.37
CA PRO A 294 -4.86 -11.56 -4.83
C PRO A 294 -3.57 -11.08 -5.53
N TYR A 295 -2.51 -10.69 -4.81
CA TYR A 295 -1.21 -10.18 -5.32
C TYR A 295 -1.23 -8.82 -6.02
N TYR A 296 -2.40 -8.24 -6.31
CA TYR A 296 -2.54 -6.90 -6.85
C TYR A 296 -3.42 -6.05 -5.94
N PHE A 297 -2.95 -4.85 -5.60
CA PHE A 297 -3.62 -3.97 -4.63
C PHE A 297 -3.56 -2.52 -5.07
N ASN A 298 -4.65 -1.77 -4.89
CA ASN A 298 -4.64 -0.31 -5.02
C ASN A 298 -4.29 0.34 -3.67
N LYS A 299 -4.02 1.65 -3.66
CA LYS A 299 -3.63 2.38 -2.43
C LYS A 299 -4.67 2.20 -1.31
N ASN A 300 -5.96 2.22 -1.64
CA ASN A 300 -7.05 2.05 -0.67
C ASN A 300 -7.01 0.66 0.00
N ALA A 301 -6.70 -0.40 -0.75
CA ALA A 301 -6.55 -1.74 -0.20
C ALA A 301 -5.32 -1.83 0.72
N ILE A 302 -4.18 -1.27 0.30
CA ILE A 302 -2.92 -1.30 1.06
C ILE A 302 -3.08 -0.60 2.41
N VAL A 303 -3.74 0.55 2.45
CA VAL A 303 -4.02 1.32 3.68
C VAL A 303 -4.82 0.50 4.71
N ASN A 304 -5.63 -0.46 4.25
CA ASN A 304 -6.47 -1.31 5.09
C ASN A 304 -5.80 -2.63 5.52
N PHE A 305 -4.52 -2.83 5.22
CA PHE A 305 -3.79 -4.02 5.63
C PHE A 305 -3.67 -4.12 7.15
N LYS A 306 -3.68 -5.37 7.63
CA LYS A 306 -3.65 -5.72 9.04
C LYS A 306 -2.53 -6.71 9.32
N ASP A 307 -2.01 -6.66 10.54
CA ASP A 307 -1.06 -7.66 11.04
C ASP A 307 -1.75 -9.02 11.28
N SER A 308 -0.96 -10.02 11.68
CA SER A 308 -1.46 -11.37 11.99
C SER A 308 -2.49 -11.43 13.13
N ARG A 309 -2.60 -10.37 13.94
CA ARG A 309 -3.54 -10.24 15.06
C ARG A 309 -4.78 -9.43 14.68
N GLY A 310 -4.88 -8.96 13.44
CA GLY A 310 -6.00 -8.16 12.94
C GLY A 310 -5.89 -6.66 13.26
N VAL A 311 -4.75 -6.20 13.75
CA VAL A 311 -4.50 -4.78 14.03
C VAL A 311 -4.08 -4.08 12.73
N PRO A 312 -4.66 -2.93 12.36
CA PRO A 312 -4.23 -2.15 11.21
C PRO A 312 -2.72 -1.87 11.23
N LEU A 313 -2.07 -1.96 10.07
CA LEU A 313 -0.65 -1.61 9.93
C LEU A 313 -0.46 -0.09 9.95
N LEU A 314 -1.38 0.67 9.35
CA LEU A 314 -1.43 2.11 9.48
C LEU A 314 -1.71 2.49 10.94
N GLY A 315 -0.88 3.35 11.51
CA GLY A 315 -0.85 3.67 12.94
C GLY A 315 0.27 2.96 13.70
N GLN A 316 0.81 1.86 13.16
CA GLN A 316 2.09 1.27 13.60
C GLN A 316 3.27 1.91 12.84
N TYR A 317 3.02 2.31 11.61
CA TYR A 317 3.81 3.27 10.83
C TYR A 317 2.95 4.47 10.44
N SER A 318 3.57 5.59 10.06
CA SER A 318 2.89 6.79 9.60
C SER A 318 2.49 6.72 8.13
N GLN A 319 1.60 7.60 7.67
CA GLN A 319 1.27 7.69 6.24
C GLN A 319 2.50 8.04 5.39
N GLN A 320 3.39 8.88 5.92
CA GLN A 320 4.64 9.24 5.26
C GLN A 320 5.54 8.02 5.09
N ASP A 321 5.68 7.18 6.13
CA ASP A 321 6.47 5.93 6.02
C ASP A 321 5.93 5.00 4.92
N LEU A 322 4.60 4.94 4.73
CA LEU A 322 4.00 4.14 3.65
C LEU A 322 4.30 4.72 2.26
N GLU A 323 4.24 6.04 2.12
CA GLU A 323 4.52 6.72 0.86
C GLU A 323 6.00 6.58 0.49
N ASP A 324 6.90 6.75 1.47
CA ASP A 324 8.33 6.52 1.31
C ASP A 324 8.62 5.06 0.94
N TYR A 325 7.98 4.09 1.62
CA TYR A 325 8.13 2.66 1.30
C TYR A 325 7.68 2.33 -0.12
N ILE A 326 6.51 2.82 -0.56
CA ILE A 326 6.02 2.58 -1.92
C ILE A 326 6.95 3.24 -2.93
N GLN A 327 7.41 4.47 -2.66
CA GLN A 327 8.34 5.19 -3.54
C GLN A 327 9.68 4.46 -3.66
N GLU A 328 10.25 4.02 -2.54
CA GLU A 328 11.48 3.22 -2.51
C GLU A 328 11.33 1.92 -3.30
N LYS A 329 10.24 1.16 -3.08
CA LYS A 329 10.00 -0.12 -3.76
C LYS A 329 9.62 0.01 -5.23
N THR A 330 9.11 1.17 -5.65
CA THR A 330 8.79 1.46 -7.06
C THR A 330 9.92 2.16 -7.80
N ALA A 331 10.99 2.58 -7.10
CA ALA A 331 12.22 3.07 -7.72
C ALA A 331 13.02 1.90 -8.33
N SER A 332 13.71 2.16 -9.44
CA SER A 332 14.53 1.18 -10.15
C SER A 332 15.96 1.18 -9.60
N ASP A 333 16.51 -0.01 -9.31
CA ASP A 333 17.90 -0.22 -8.86
C ASP A 333 18.92 -0.16 -10.02
N GLY A 334 18.83 0.88 -10.86
CA GLY A 334 19.73 1.16 -11.99
C GLY A 334 19.17 0.78 -13.37
N ASP A 335 19.85 1.22 -14.43
CA ASP A 335 19.37 1.30 -15.83
C ASP A 335 18.84 0.00 -16.48
N ALA A 336 18.98 -1.17 -15.84
CA ALA A 336 18.60 -2.46 -16.41
C ALA A 336 17.67 -3.33 -15.54
N ASN A 337 17.34 -2.93 -14.30
CA ASN A 337 16.55 -3.76 -13.39
C ASN A 337 15.16 -3.16 -13.14
N LEU A 338 14.13 -3.99 -13.15
CA LEU A 338 12.79 -3.56 -12.78
C LEU A 338 12.70 -3.26 -11.27
N PRO A 339 11.80 -2.37 -10.81
CA PRO A 339 11.53 -2.21 -9.38
C PRO A 339 10.97 -3.49 -8.74
N ASP A 340 11.12 -3.62 -7.42
CA ASP A 340 10.53 -4.71 -6.63
C ASP A 340 8.99 -4.67 -6.70
N LEU A 341 8.43 -3.46 -6.61
CA LEU A 341 7.00 -3.20 -6.69
C LEU A 341 6.69 -2.51 -8.02
N LEU A 342 5.95 -3.20 -8.87
CA LEU A 342 5.52 -2.68 -10.16
C LEU A 342 4.17 -1.99 -10.02
N SER A 343 3.92 -0.99 -10.87
CA SER A 343 2.61 -0.33 -10.92
C SER A 343 2.03 -0.34 -12.33
N PHE A 344 0.73 -0.56 -12.41
CA PHE A 344 -0.03 -0.51 -13.67
C PHE A 344 -1.36 0.21 -13.43
N LYS A 345 -2.00 0.65 -14.52
CA LYS A 345 -3.27 1.38 -14.47
C LYS A 345 -4.36 0.64 -15.23
N THR A 346 -5.53 0.52 -14.63
CA THR A 346 -6.72 0.02 -15.32
C THR A 346 -7.22 1.02 -16.36
N PRO A 347 -8.10 0.61 -17.29
CA PRO A 347 -8.72 1.53 -18.26
C PRO A 347 -9.41 2.74 -17.60
N ASP A 348 -9.92 2.58 -16.37
CA ASP A 348 -10.58 3.62 -15.59
C ASP A 348 -9.58 4.59 -14.91
N GLY A 349 -8.28 4.35 -15.04
CA GLY A 349 -7.21 5.20 -14.50
C GLY A 349 -6.77 4.84 -13.09
N GLU A 350 -7.41 3.87 -12.42
CA GLU A 350 -7.00 3.41 -11.10
C GLU A 350 -5.64 2.71 -11.14
N ARG A 351 -4.76 3.08 -10.21
CA ARG A 351 -3.41 2.50 -10.09
C ARG A 351 -3.41 1.30 -9.13
N TYR A 352 -2.84 0.21 -9.62
CA TYR A 352 -2.59 -1.00 -8.86
C TYR A 352 -1.09 -1.27 -8.75
N TYR A 353 -0.70 -1.93 -7.67
CA TYR A 353 0.65 -2.35 -7.34
C TYR A 353 0.74 -3.86 -7.27
N ILE A 354 1.85 -4.42 -7.72
CA ILE A 354 2.12 -5.86 -7.73
C ILE A 354 3.62 -6.13 -7.52
N MET A 355 3.93 -7.13 -6.69
CA MET A 355 5.31 -7.57 -6.52
C MET A 355 5.82 -8.23 -7.81
N LEU A 356 7.03 -7.89 -8.22
CA LEU A 356 7.64 -8.38 -9.46
C LEU A 356 7.58 -9.91 -9.59
N ASP A 357 7.96 -10.64 -8.54
CA ASP A 357 8.00 -12.11 -8.50
C ASP A 357 6.60 -12.75 -8.60
N LYS A 358 5.54 -12.00 -8.24
CA LYS A 358 4.14 -12.43 -8.35
C LYS A 358 3.48 -12.05 -9.67
N THR A 359 4.15 -11.28 -10.52
CA THR A 359 3.56 -10.78 -11.78
C THR A 359 3.22 -11.91 -12.76
N VAL A 360 4.18 -12.79 -13.06
CA VAL A 360 3.95 -13.92 -13.98
C VAL A 360 2.91 -14.92 -13.42
N PRO A 361 3.01 -15.37 -12.15
CA PRO A 361 1.98 -16.20 -11.54
C PRO A 361 0.57 -15.60 -11.61
N LEU A 362 0.44 -14.28 -11.38
CA LEU A 362 -0.85 -13.61 -11.43
C LEU A 362 -1.42 -13.62 -12.86
N ILE A 363 -0.62 -13.31 -13.88
CA ILE A 363 -1.07 -13.34 -15.28
C ILE A 363 -1.65 -14.72 -15.61
N ILE A 364 -0.92 -15.79 -15.27
CA ILE A 364 -1.34 -17.17 -15.54
C ILE A 364 -2.65 -17.50 -14.79
N SER A 365 -2.76 -17.15 -13.51
CA SER A 365 -3.98 -17.36 -12.72
C SER A 365 -5.16 -16.63 -13.36
N LEU A 366 -5.02 -15.33 -13.65
CA LEU A 366 -6.10 -14.52 -14.23
C LEU A 366 -6.54 -15.05 -15.59
N VAL A 367 -5.63 -15.54 -16.43
CA VAL A 367 -5.96 -16.16 -17.72
C VAL A 367 -6.80 -17.43 -17.51
N ASN A 368 -6.35 -18.32 -16.63
CA ASN A 368 -7.03 -19.59 -16.35
C ASN A 368 -8.41 -19.37 -15.74
N ASP A 369 -8.51 -18.50 -14.74
CA ASP A 369 -9.75 -18.21 -14.00
C ASP A 369 -10.81 -17.55 -14.89
N ASN A 370 -10.39 -16.76 -15.89
CA ASN A 370 -11.31 -16.00 -16.74
C ASN A 370 -11.54 -16.60 -18.13
N ARG A 371 -10.83 -17.67 -18.52
CA ARG A 371 -11.00 -18.34 -19.82
C ARG A 371 -12.44 -18.76 -20.08
N LYS A 372 -13.06 -19.46 -19.12
CA LYS A 372 -14.47 -19.91 -19.24
C LYS A 372 -15.42 -18.71 -19.32
N LYS A 373 -15.21 -17.69 -18.48
CA LYS A 373 -16.03 -16.47 -18.48
C LYS A 373 -16.03 -15.80 -19.86
N LEU A 374 -14.87 -15.63 -20.49
CA LEU A 374 -14.78 -15.01 -21.82
C LEU A 374 -15.39 -15.89 -22.91
N ARG A 375 -15.22 -17.21 -22.83
CA ARG A 375 -15.89 -18.17 -23.74
C ARG A 375 -17.41 -17.99 -23.68
N ASP A 376 -17.99 -18.01 -22.48
CA ASP A 376 -19.43 -17.93 -22.26
C ASP A 376 -20.01 -16.58 -22.73
N VAL A 377 -19.30 -15.48 -22.46
CA VAL A 377 -19.67 -14.14 -22.94
C VAL A 377 -19.65 -14.08 -24.47
N CYS A 378 -18.61 -14.61 -25.10
CA CYS A 378 -18.49 -14.63 -26.57
C CYS A 378 -19.61 -15.47 -27.20
N LEU A 379 -19.87 -16.65 -26.65
CA LEU A 379 -20.93 -17.55 -27.11
C LEU A 379 -22.30 -16.88 -26.99
N LYS A 380 -22.60 -16.24 -25.86
CA LYS A 380 -23.85 -15.50 -25.67
C LYS A 380 -24.01 -14.35 -26.67
N LYS A 381 -22.93 -13.60 -26.92
CA LYS A 381 -22.91 -12.49 -27.89
C LYS A 381 -23.18 -12.98 -29.31
N TRP A 382 -22.53 -14.05 -29.74
CA TRP A 382 -22.75 -14.63 -31.06
C TRP A 382 -24.11 -15.27 -31.21
N TYR A 383 -24.61 -15.96 -30.19
CA TYR A 383 -25.98 -16.48 -30.18
C TYR A 383 -27.02 -15.36 -30.41
N GLN A 384 -26.90 -14.24 -29.70
CA GLN A 384 -27.79 -13.10 -29.86
C GLN A 384 -27.71 -12.46 -31.26
N GLN A 385 -26.51 -12.38 -31.84
CA GLN A 385 -26.31 -11.85 -33.20
C GLN A 385 -26.89 -12.80 -34.25
N LEU A 386 -26.63 -14.11 -34.12
CA LEU A 386 -27.13 -15.12 -35.03
C LEU A 386 -28.66 -15.21 -35.01
N ILE A 387 -29.31 -15.06 -33.84
CA ILE A 387 -30.78 -14.93 -33.71
C ILE A 387 -31.35 -13.65 -34.35
N ARG A 388 -30.51 -12.71 -34.77
CA ARG A 388 -30.93 -11.50 -35.51
C ARG A 388 -30.49 -11.54 -36.97
N PHE A 389 -29.99 -12.69 -37.44
CA PHE A 389 -29.34 -12.84 -38.75
C PHE A 389 -28.14 -11.89 -38.95
N GLU A 390 -27.52 -11.42 -37.87
CA GLU A 390 -26.33 -10.61 -37.91
C GLU A 390 -25.10 -11.52 -37.92
N GLN A 391 -24.23 -11.32 -38.91
CA GLN A 391 -22.90 -11.94 -38.94
C GLN A 391 -21.86 -10.83 -38.80
N THR A 392 -20.84 -11.10 -38.00
CA THR A 392 -19.74 -10.16 -37.77
C THR A 392 -18.46 -10.72 -38.36
N GLU A 393 -17.54 -9.83 -38.76
CA GLU A 393 -16.22 -10.23 -39.27
C GLU A 393 -15.46 -11.16 -38.31
N ALA A 394 -15.70 -11.02 -36.99
CA ALA A 394 -15.14 -11.88 -35.95
C ALA A 394 -15.59 -13.34 -36.03
N MET A 395 -16.69 -13.64 -36.73
CA MET A 395 -17.13 -15.01 -37.00
C MET A 395 -16.38 -15.62 -38.20
N HIS A 396 -15.83 -14.79 -39.09
CA HIS A 396 -15.24 -15.23 -40.36
C HIS A 396 -13.71 -15.25 -40.35
N THR A 397 -13.08 -14.33 -39.63
CA THR A 397 -11.62 -14.17 -39.63
C THR A 397 -11.03 -14.21 -38.23
N ASP A 398 -9.86 -14.84 -38.10
CA ASP A 398 -9.16 -14.95 -36.81
C ASP A 398 -8.66 -13.57 -36.34
N SER A 399 -8.29 -12.68 -37.26
CA SER A 399 -7.88 -11.31 -36.90
C SER A 399 -8.99 -10.52 -36.22
N ALA A 400 -10.21 -10.53 -36.77
CA ALA A 400 -11.35 -9.86 -36.16
C ALA A 400 -11.81 -10.56 -34.88
N PHE A 401 -11.67 -11.89 -34.79
CA PHE A 401 -11.94 -12.64 -33.56
C PHE A 401 -10.97 -12.27 -32.44
N ASN A 402 -9.68 -12.13 -32.74
CA ASN A 402 -8.68 -11.69 -31.80
C ASN A 402 -9.00 -10.28 -31.24
N GLN A 403 -9.44 -9.35 -32.10
CA GLN A 403 -9.89 -8.01 -31.66
C GLN A 403 -11.16 -8.06 -30.80
N LEU A 404 -12.09 -8.97 -31.12
CA LEU A 404 -13.26 -9.21 -30.28
C LEU A 404 -12.84 -9.70 -28.88
N LEU A 405 -11.96 -10.70 -28.79
CA LEU A 405 -11.45 -11.21 -27.51
C LEU A 405 -10.70 -10.14 -26.72
N LYS A 406 -9.90 -9.29 -27.39
CA LYS A 406 -9.27 -8.12 -26.78
C LYS A 406 -10.30 -7.20 -26.12
N THR A 407 -11.37 -6.87 -26.84
CA THR A 407 -12.46 -6.00 -26.36
C THR A 407 -13.18 -6.61 -25.17
N LEU A 408 -13.50 -7.92 -25.25
CA LEU A 408 -14.14 -8.62 -24.14
C LEU A 408 -13.22 -8.73 -22.92
N CYS A 409 -11.91 -8.89 -23.13
CA CYS A 409 -10.93 -8.89 -22.04
C CYS A 409 -10.89 -7.52 -21.34
N SER A 410 -10.89 -6.40 -22.08
CA SER A 410 -10.94 -5.07 -21.46
C SER A 410 -12.22 -4.81 -20.68
N GLU A 411 -13.37 -5.32 -21.15
CA GLU A 411 -14.67 -5.07 -20.53
C GLU A 411 -14.92 -5.97 -19.31
N TYR A 412 -14.61 -7.26 -19.41
CA TYR A 412 -14.97 -8.25 -18.38
C TYR A 412 -13.82 -8.68 -17.48
N VAL A 413 -12.57 -8.36 -17.85
CA VAL A 413 -11.35 -8.72 -17.11
C VAL A 413 -10.34 -7.56 -17.14
N PRO A 414 -10.72 -6.35 -16.67
CA PRO A 414 -9.93 -5.14 -16.84
C PRO A 414 -8.54 -5.19 -16.19
N ILE A 415 -8.39 -5.92 -15.08
CA ILE A 415 -7.08 -6.11 -14.40
C ILE A 415 -6.10 -6.87 -15.30
N LEU A 416 -6.54 -8.00 -15.88
CA LEU A 416 -5.69 -8.77 -16.81
C LEU A 416 -5.37 -7.94 -18.05
N TYR A 417 -6.36 -7.27 -18.63
CA TYR A 417 -6.15 -6.39 -19.78
C TYR A 417 -5.10 -5.31 -19.51
N ALA A 418 -5.20 -4.63 -18.38
CA ALA A 418 -4.26 -3.60 -17.94
C ALA A 418 -2.85 -4.16 -17.71
N LEU A 419 -2.76 -5.33 -17.07
CA LEU A 419 -1.48 -5.98 -16.77
C LEU A 419 -0.76 -6.41 -18.05
N LEU A 420 -1.48 -6.99 -19.03
CA LEU A 420 -0.90 -7.38 -20.32
C LEU A 420 -0.40 -6.18 -21.13
N GLY A 421 -0.97 -4.99 -20.92
CA GLY A 421 -0.56 -3.74 -21.56
C GLY A 421 0.44 -2.91 -20.75
N ALA A 422 0.91 -3.40 -19.60
CA ALA A 422 1.76 -2.62 -18.71
C ALA A 422 3.17 -2.42 -19.31
N PRO A 423 3.81 -1.25 -19.08
CA PRO A 423 5.07 -0.88 -19.73
C PRO A 423 6.26 -1.76 -19.30
N PHE A 424 6.17 -2.43 -18.16
CA PHE A 424 7.23 -3.31 -17.64
C PHE A 424 7.22 -4.71 -18.25
N ILE A 425 6.14 -5.13 -18.92
CA ILE A 425 6.00 -6.49 -19.46
C ILE A 425 7.16 -6.92 -20.37
N PRO A 426 7.63 -6.08 -21.32
CA PRO A 426 8.79 -6.39 -22.17
C PRO A 426 10.05 -6.78 -21.39
N MET A 427 10.29 -6.09 -20.26
CA MET A 427 11.50 -6.23 -19.47
C MET A 427 11.44 -7.41 -18.49
N LEU A 428 10.24 -7.95 -18.21
CA LEU A 428 10.07 -9.07 -17.27
C LEU A 428 10.91 -10.29 -17.63
N SER A 429 10.96 -10.65 -18.93
CA SER A 429 11.64 -11.88 -19.37
C SER A 429 13.18 -11.81 -19.32
N ALA A 430 13.73 -10.62 -19.04
CA ALA A 430 15.16 -10.37 -18.89
C ALA A 430 15.57 -10.12 -17.42
N ASP A 431 14.61 -9.98 -16.50
CA ASP A 431 14.90 -9.75 -15.08
C ASP A 431 15.39 -11.02 -14.40
N LYS A 432 16.48 -10.89 -13.63
CA LYS A 432 17.15 -12.02 -12.96
C LYS A 432 16.30 -12.70 -11.89
N ARG A 433 15.29 -12.01 -11.33
CA ARG A 433 14.38 -12.56 -10.31
C ARG A 433 13.26 -13.42 -10.91
N ILE A 434 13.08 -13.37 -12.23
CA ILE A 434 12.12 -14.22 -12.94
C ILE A 434 12.80 -15.54 -13.31
N THR A 435 12.18 -16.64 -12.91
CA THR A 435 12.70 -17.99 -13.21
C THR A 435 12.67 -18.28 -14.71
N GLU A 436 13.55 -19.16 -15.19
CA GLU A 436 13.62 -19.53 -16.61
C GLU A 436 12.28 -20.09 -17.14
N HIS A 437 11.57 -20.87 -16.32
CA HIS A 437 10.22 -21.35 -16.64
C HIS A 437 9.22 -20.20 -16.81
N GLN A 438 9.21 -19.23 -15.89
CA GLN A 438 8.33 -18.06 -15.99
C GLN A 438 8.68 -17.20 -17.20
N ALA A 439 9.97 -17.03 -17.50
CA ALA A 439 10.43 -16.31 -18.68
C ALA A 439 9.99 -16.99 -19.97
N ALA A 440 10.02 -18.33 -20.03
CA ALA A 440 9.53 -19.10 -21.18
C ALA A 440 8.02 -18.91 -21.40
N GLU A 441 7.21 -18.95 -20.34
CA GLU A 441 5.76 -18.67 -20.41
C GLU A 441 5.48 -17.25 -20.90
N ILE A 442 6.21 -16.25 -20.38
CA ILE A 442 6.08 -14.87 -20.85
C ILE A 442 6.46 -14.73 -22.31
N ARG A 443 7.56 -15.35 -22.77
CA ARG A 443 7.96 -15.36 -24.19
C ARG A 443 6.97 -16.11 -25.10
N ARG A 444 6.20 -17.05 -24.55
CA ARG A 444 5.11 -17.72 -25.29
C ARG A 444 3.92 -16.79 -25.49
N ILE A 445 3.67 -15.87 -24.56
CA ILE A 445 2.55 -14.93 -24.61
C ILE A 445 2.93 -13.64 -25.34
N PHE A 446 4.18 -13.18 -25.19
CA PHE A 446 4.70 -11.93 -25.72
C PHE A 446 5.86 -12.16 -26.69
N SER A 447 5.82 -11.49 -27.85
CA SER A 447 6.91 -11.46 -28.82
C SER A 447 7.22 -10.02 -29.22
N ARG A 448 8.49 -9.62 -29.22
CA ARG A 448 8.95 -8.25 -29.57
C ARG A 448 8.09 -7.17 -28.91
N ASP A 449 7.94 -7.28 -27.60
CA ASP A 449 7.26 -6.30 -26.74
C ASP A 449 5.75 -6.17 -26.96
N ARG A 450 5.13 -7.12 -27.65
CA ARG A 450 3.68 -7.14 -27.90
C ARG A 450 3.08 -8.49 -27.56
N LEU A 451 1.87 -8.45 -27.01
CA LEU A 451 1.04 -9.64 -26.86
C LEU A 451 0.80 -10.26 -28.24
N LEU A 452 1.08 -11.56 -28.38
CA LEU A 452 0.94 -12.26 -29.65
C LEU A 452 -0.52 -12.34 -30.11
N SER A 453 -1.39 -12.90 -29.26
CA SER A 453 -2.80 -13.12 -29.58
C SER A 453 -3.62 -13.42 -28.33
N TYR A 454 -4.80 -12.82 -28.22
CA TYR A 454 -5.80 -13.20 -27.21
C TYR A 454 -6.43 -14.57 -27.51
N ILE A 455 -6.41 -15.02 -28.77
CA ILE A 455 -6.84 -16.37 -29.17
C ILE A 455 -5.94 -17.41 -28.50
N ASP A 456 -4.62 -17.24 -28.62
CA ASP A 456 -3.63 -18.16 -28.05
C ASP A 456 -3.55 -18.01 -26.53
N LEU A 457 -3.67 -16.78 -26.01
CA LEU A 457 -3.69 -16.52 -24.57
C LEU A 457 -4.79 -17.33 -23.86
N PHE A 458 -6.02 -17.27 -24.39
CA PHE A 458 -7.16 -17.99 -23.82
C PHE A 458 -7.39 -19.38 -24.42
N MET A 459 -6.57 -19.80 -25.39
CA MET A 459 -6.72 -21.07 -26.10
C MET A 459 -8.17 -21.29 -26.59
N LEU A 460 -8.74 -20.31 -27.29
CA LEU A 460 -10.13 -20.34 -27.78
C LEU A 460 -10.16 -20.49 -29.29
N ASN A 461 -10.84 -21.52 -29.80
CA ASN A 461 -10.99 -21.74 -31.24
C ASN A 461 -12.27 -21.06 -31.76
N ARG A 462 -12.13 -20.19 -32.77
CA ARG A 462 -13.24 -19.48 -33.41
C ARG A 462 -14.28 -20.44 -34.01
N GLN A 463 -13.84 -21.48 -34.71
CA GLN A 463 -14.73 -22.40 -35.42
C GLN A 463 -15.56 -23.25 -34.44
N GLU A 464 -14.92 -23.72 -33.38
CA GLU A 464 -15.60 -24.46 -32.30
C GLU A 464 -16.65 -23.57 -31.62
N LEU A 465 -16.28 -22.35 -31.22
CA LEU A 465 -17.20 -21.41 -30.59
C LEU A 465 -18.38 -21.03 -31.49
N LEU A 466 -18.15 -20.89 -32.79
CA LEU A 466 -19.20 -20.58 -33.75
C LEU A 466 -20.14 -21.76 -33.95
N THR A 467 -19.59 -22.98 -33.96
CA THR A 467 -20.38 -24.22 -34.03
C THR A 467 -21.25 -24.36 -32.80
N ASP A 468 -20.71 -24.15 -31.60
CA ASP A 468 -21.45 -24.14 -30.35
C ASP A 468 -22.58 -23.10 -30.35
N ALA A 469 -22.28 -21.87 -30.81
CA ALA A 469 -23.28 -20.81 -30.90
C ALA A 469 -24.42 -21.16 -31.88
N ARG A 470 -24.11 -21.86 -32.98
CA ARG A 470 -25.11 -22.34 -33.96
C ARG A 470 -25.95 -23.50 -33.43
N ILE A 471 -25.35 -24.42 -32.67
CA ILE A 471 -26.07 -25.55 -32.03
C ILE A 471 -27.17 -25.03 -31.10
N LEU A 472 -26.96 -23.86 -30.48
CA LEU A 472 -27.93 -23.24 -29.59
C LEU A 472 -29.11 -22.58 -30.32
N LEU A 473 -29.05 -22.37 -31.65
CA LEU A 473 -30.11 -21.72 -32.40
C LEU A 473 -31.36 -22.61 -32.57
N PRO A 474 -32.58 -22.03 -32.59
CA PRO A 474 -33.80 -22.75 -32.95
C PRO A 474 -33.74 -23.33 -34.38
N PHE A 475 -34.33 -24.50 -34.59
CA PHE A 475 -34.16 -25.33 -35.80
C PHE A 475 -34.52 -24.67 -37.15
N TRP A 476 -35.37 -23.64 -37.17
CA TRP A 476 -35.75 -22.92 -38.39
C TRP A 476 -34.67 -21.98 -38.94
N TYR A 477 -33.58 -21.74 -38.20
CA TYR A 477 -32.52 -20.79 -38.59
C TYR A 477 -31.44 -21.37 -39.53
N THR A 478 -31.38 -22.69 -39.70
CA THR A 478 -30.36 -23.39 -40.51
C THR A 478 -30.83 -23.78 -41.92
N ILE A 479 -32.02 -23.31 -42.34
CA ILE A 479 -32.62 -23.60 -43.65
C ILE A 479 -32.26 -22.48 -44.65
N PRO A 480 -31.62 -22.77 -45.81
CA PRO A 480 -31.20 -21.75 -46.79
C PRO A 480 -32.35 -20.88 -47.35
N ILE A 481 -33.57 -21.41 -47.34
CA ILE A 481 -34.73 -20.76 -47.96
C ILE A 481 -35.48 -19.84 -46.96
N ILE A 482 -35.47 -20.15 -45.66
CA ILE A 482 -36.16 -19.34 -44.63
C ILE A 482 -35.30 -18.16 -44.15
N SER A 483 -33.97 -18.31 -44.11
CA SER A 483 -33.05 -17.19 -43.83
C SER A 483 -33.15 -16.08 -44.88
N SER A 484 -33.46 -16.43 -46.13
CA SER A 484 -33.66 -15.49 -47.24
C SER A 484 -34.95 -14.66 -47.10
N ILE A 485 -36.01 -15.24 -46.56
CA ILE A 485 -37.33 -14.60 -46.44
C ILE A 485 -37.41 -13.72 -45.17
N ILE A 486 -36.82 -14.15 -44.05
CA ILE A 486 -36.85 -13.37 -42.80
C ILE A 486 -35.77 -12.27 -42.79
N ALA A 487 -34.58 -12.50 -43.39
CA ALA A 487 -33.56 -11.45 -43.55
C ALA A 487 -34.02 -10.30 -44.47
N PHE A 488 -35.03 -10.54 -45.31
CA PHE A 488 -35.68 -9.51 -46.13
C PHE A 488 -36.63 -8.61 -45.32
N PHE A 489 -37.25 -9.14 -44.25
CA PHE A 489 -38.23 -8.41 -43.42
C PHE A 489 -37.65 -7.78 -42.15
N MET A 490 -36.50 -8.24 -41.63
CA MET A 490 -35.92 -7.75 -40.35
C MET A 490 -34.58 -7.00 -40.47
N ARG A 491 -34.15 -6.59 -41.66
CA ARG A 491 -32.97 -5.71 -41.80
C ARG A 491 -33.28 -4.27 -41.38
N PRO A 492 -32.67 -3.70 -40.32
CA PRO A 492 -32.65 -2.24 -40.15
C PRO A 492 -31.82 -1.63 -41.29
N LYS A 493 -32.39 -0.62 -41.97
CA LYS A 493 -31.73 0.12 -43.06
C LYS A 493 -30.40 0.68 -42.58
N LYS A 494 -29.28 0.14 -43.08
CA LYS A 494 -27.99 0.83 -43.10
C LYS A 494 -27.57 1.13 -44.54
N ALA A 495 -27.08 2.35 -44.71
CA ALA A 495 -26.76 2.99 -45.98
C ALA A 495 -25.81 2.15 -46.85
N ARG A 496 -26.15 2.05 -48.14
CA ARG A 496 -25.34 1.42 -49.18
C ARG A 496 -24.09 2.25 -49.45
N HIS A 497 -22.91 1.64 -49.30
CA HIS A 497 -21.76 1.96 -50.15
C HIS A 497 -21.60 0.85 -51.18
N THR A 498 -21.63 1.25 -52.44
CA THR A 498 -21.47 0.43 -53.63
C THR A 498 -20.00 0.23 -53.95
N THR A 499 -19.56 -1.03 -54.08
CA THR A 499 -18.40 -1.37 -54.90
C THR A 499 -18.65 -2.67 -55.68
N ARG A 500 -18.53 -2.54 -56.99
CA ARG A 500 -18.69 -3.53 -58.06
C ARG A 500 -17.81 -4.77 -57.83
N LYS A 501 -18.37 -5.96 -58.09
CA LYS A 501 -17.63 -7.19 -58.39
C LYS A 501 -17.76 -7.49 -59.88
N GLY A 502 -16.62 -7.63 -60.56
CA GLY A 502 -16.53 -8.19 -61.91
C GLY A 502 -16.64 -9.71 -61.87
N ASN A 503 -17.29 -10.26 -62.90
CA ASN A 503 -17.45 -11.68 -63.18
C ASN A 503 -16.20 -12.26 -63.85
N SER A 504 -15.85 -13.49 -63.47
CA SER A 504 -15.32 -14.49 -64.42
C SER A 504 -15.51 -15.90 -63.83
N LYS A 505 -16.30 -16.72 -64.54
CA LYS A 505 -16.48 -18.17 -64.38
C LYS A 505 -15.49 -18.91 -65.30
N SER A 506 -15.32 -20.20 -65.00
CA SER A 506 -14.77 -21.36 -65.76
C SER A 506 -13.41 -21.81 -65.24
N GLU A 507 -13.07 -23.06 -64.98
CA GLU A 507 -13.70 -24.39 -65.12
C GLU A 507 -12.74 -25.35 -64.37
N ALA A 508 -13.23 -26.39 -63.71
CA ALA A 508 -12.40 -27.42 -63.09
C ALA A 508 -13.06 -28.79 -63.23
N LEU A 509 -12.31 -29.76 -63.74
CA LEU A 509 -12.57 -31.21 -63.80
C LEU A 509 -11.18 -31.92 -63.95
N PRO A 510 -11.00 -33.20 -63.57
CA PRO A 510 -10.90 -33.67 -62.18
C PRO A 510 -9.73 -34.69 -61.97
N SER A 511 -9.76 -35.38 -60.81
CA SER A 511 -9.06 -36.66 -60.46
C SER A 511 -7.77 -36.48 -59.64
N GLN A 512 -7.43 -37.28 -58.61
CA GLN A 512 -7.78 -38.67 -58.29
C GLN A 512 -7.89 -38.94 -56.77
N SER A 513 -8.76 -39.90 -56.50
CA SER A 513 -9.03 -40.64 -55.27
C SER A 513 -7.88 -41.55 -54.82
N GLN A 514 -7.70 -41.69 -53.50
CA GLN A 514 -7.14 -42.91 -52.89
C GLN A 514 -8.19 -43.57 -51.99
N ILE A 515 -8.32 -44.88 -52.18
CA ILE A 515 -9.31 -45.78 -51.62
C ILE A 515 -8.77 -46.34 -50.30
N THR A 516 -9.55 -46.24 -49.22
CA THR A 516 -9.43 -47.13 -48.05
C THR A 516 -10.84 -47.52 -47.56
N SER A 517 -10.94 -48.78 -47.13
CA SER A 517 -12.11 -49.58 -46.76
C SER A 517 -13.29 -48.85 -46.09
N LYS A 518 -14.46 -48.86 -46.74
CA LYS A 518 -15.74 -48.34 -46.24
C LYS A 518 -16.16 -49.05 -44.94
N LYS A 519 -16.09 -48.34 -43.81
CA LYS A 519 -17.09 -48.48 -42.73
C LYS A 519 -18.30 -47.65 -43.15
N ILE A 520 -19.44 -48.29 -43.34
CA ILE A 520 -20.68 -47.59 -43.71
C ILE A 520 -21.01 -46.59 -42.61
N SER A 521 -21.07 -45.30 -42.95
CA SER A 521 -21.33 -44.25 -41.98
C SER A 521 -22.82 -44.27 -41.56
N PRO A 522 -23.17 -43.88 -40.32
CA PRO A 522 -24.57 -43.76 -39.89
C PRO A 522 -25.42 -42.87 -40.82
N ARG A 523 -24.78 -41.93 -41.53
CA ARG A 523 -25.39 -41.06 -42.53
C ARG A 523 -25.76 -41.80 -43.82
N GLU A 524 -24.94 -42.74 -44.27
CA GLU A 524 -25.25 -43.61 -45.43
C GLU A 524 -26.43 -44.55 -45.09
N ILE A 525 -26.43 -45.14 -43.87
CA ILE A 525 -27.55 -45.98 -43.39
C ILE A 525 -28.85 -45.18 -43.28
N ALA A 526 -28.79 -43.96 -42.73
CA ALA A 526 -29.96 -43.10 -42.63
C ALA A 526 -30.44 -42.59 -44.01
N SER A 527 -29.53 -42.42 -44.97
CA SER A 527 -29.87 -42.04 -46.35
C SER A 527 -30.53 -43.19 -47.13
N GLU A 528 -30.16 -44.45 -46.85
CA GLU A 528 -30.82 -45.62 -47.43
C GLU A 528 -32.20 -45.85 -46.79
N LEU A 529 -32.31 -45.71 -45.46
CA LEU A 529 -33.58 -45.83 -44.74
C LEU A 529 -34.59 -44.74 -45.11
N GLN A 530 -34.15 -43.55 -45.53
CA GLN A 530 -35.05 -42.49 -46.01
C GLN A 530 -36.00 -42.99 -47.12
N ALA A 531 -35.54 -43.86 -48.02
CA ALA A 531 -36.37 -44.40 -49.10
C ALA A 531 -37.53 -45.28 -48.60
N GLU A 532 -37.44 -45.82 -47.38
CA GLU A 532 -38.47 -46.67 -46.77
C GLU A 532 -39.55 -45.86 -46.03
N PHE A 533 -39.22 -44.66 -45.54
CA PHE A 533 -40.11 -43.82 -44.74
C PHE A 533 -40.76 -42.68 -45.54
N ILE A 534 -40.12 -42.24 -46.63
CA ILE A 534 -40.53 -41.05 -47.38
C ILE A 534 -41.25 -41.46 -48.67
N PRO A 535 -42.47 -40.95 -48.94
CA PRO A 535 -43.14 -41.16 -50.22
C PRO A 535 -42.31 -40.63 -51.39
N ALA A 536 -42.30 -41.32 -52.54
CA ALA A 536 -41.45 -41.03 -53.71
C ALA A 536 -41.51 -39.58 -54.25
N ASN A 537 -42.54 -38.80 -53.90
CA ASN A 537 -42.76 -37.42 -54.36
C ASN A 537 -42.60 -36.37 -53.25
N LYS A 538 -42.10 -36.74 -52.06
CA LYS A 538 -41.92 -35.83 -50.92
C LYS A 538 -40.47 -35.89 -50.42
N SER A 539 -39.96 -34.80 -49.85
CA SER A 539 -38.71 -34.82 -49.11
C SER A 539 -38.94 -35.15 -47.63
N LEU A 540 -37.90 -35.60 -46.91
CA LEU A 540 -37.95 -35.79 -45.46
C LEU A 540 -38.46 -34.52 -44.74
N GLN A 541 -38.11 -33.36 -45.29
CA GLN A 541 -38.47 -32.05 -44.76
C GLN A 541 -39.97 -31.78 -44.93
N ASP A 542 -40.54 -32.10 -46.10
CA ASP A 542 -41.98 -31.94 -46.36
C ASP A 542 -42.80 -32.82 -45.41
N CYS A 543 -42.33 -34.05 -45.16
CA CYS A 543 -42.97 -34.96 -44.21
C CYS A 543 -42.91 -34.42 -42.77
N ILE A 544 -41.78 -33.85 -42.33
CA ILE A 544 -41.67 -33.24 -40.98
C ILE A 544 -42.62 -32.05 -40.84
N ILE A 545 -42.69 -31.16 -41.84
CA ILE A 545 -43.55 -29.97 -41.80
C ILE A 545 -45.04 -30.38 -41.79
N GLU A 546 -45.43 -31.29 -42.68
CA GLU A 546 -46.80 -31.80 -42.76
C GLU A 546 -47.24 -32.43 -41.44
N GLN A 547 -46.39 -33.28 -40.84
CA GLN A 547 -46.74 -33.89 -39.57
C GLN A 547 -46.73 -32.89 -38.40
N LEU A 548 -45.81 -31.91 -38.40
CA LEU A 548 -45.78 -30.83 -37.41
C LEU A 548 -47.10 -30.07 -37.39
N ASP A 549 -47.63 -29.72 -38.55
CA ASP A 549 -48.86 -28.97 -38.69
C ASP A 549 -50.08 -29.80 -38.26
N LEU A 550 -50.02 -31.12 -38.43
CA LEU A 550 -51.07 -32.06 -38.03
C LEU A 550 -51.11 -32.35 -36.52
N TRP A 551 -49.96 -32.34 -35.83
CA TRP A 551 -49.93 -32.58 -34.38
C TRP A 551 -49.93 -31.31 -33.53
N ASN A 552 -49.33 -30.22 -34.02
CA ASN A 552 -49.24 -28.95 -33.32
C ASN A 552 -50.25 -27.93 -33.87
N THR A 553 -51.51 -28.09 -33.47
CA THR A 553 -52.64 -27.26 -33.93
C THR A 553 -52.78 -25.91 -33.20
N ILE A 554 -51.77 -25.49 -32.44
CA ILE A 554 -51.77 -24.22 -31.73
C ILE A 554 -51.77 -23.06 -32.73
N ILE A 555 -52.72 -22.15 -32.59
CA ILE A 555 -52.93 -21.02 -33.52
C ILE A 555 -51.92 -19.89 -33.23
N ASP A 556 -51.62 -19.63 -31.95
CA ASP A 556 -50.64 -18.62 -31.55
C ASP A 556 -49.23 -19.03 -32.03
N PRO A 557 -48.57 -18.23 -32.88
CA PRO A 557 -47.31 -18.61 -33.50
C PRO A 557 -46.15 -18.70 -32.49
N VAL A 558 -46.19 -17.94 -31.39
CA VAL A 558 -45.15 -17.94 -30.36
C VAL A 558 -45.30 -19.20 -29.51
N ILE A 559 -46.51 -19.50 -29.06
CA ILE A 559 -46.80 -20.68 -28.23
C ILE A 559 -46.62 -21.96 -29.05
N ARG A 560 -47.05 -21.96 -30.32
CA ARG A 560 -46.85 -23.09 -31.25
C ARG A 560 -45.38 -23.41 -31.41
N LYS A 561 -44.54 -22.39 -31.60
CA LYS A 561 -43.09 -22.55 -31.73
C LYS A 561 -42.46 -23.08 -30.44
N GLN A 562 -42.83 -22.52 -29.28
CA GLN A 562 -42.32 -22.97 -27.99
C GLN A 562 -42.68 -24.44 -27.71
N ASN A 563 -43.92 -24.83 -27.98
CA ASN A 563 -44.36 -26.22 -27.87
C ASN A 563 -43.58 -27.17 -28.82
N ALA A 564 -43.32 -26.73 -30.05
CA ALA A 564 -42.49 -27.50 -30.99
C ALA A 564 -41.04 -27.64 -30.49
N ASP A 565 -40.44 -26.56 -29.97
CA ASP A 565 -39.08 -26.55 -29.44
C ASP A 565 -38.95 -27.45 -28.20
N ASP A 566 -39.93 -27.44 -27.30
CA ASP A 566 -39.97 -28.29 -26.11
C ASP A 566 -40.06 -29.78 -26.46
N VAL A 567 -40.96 -30.14 -27.40
CA VAL A 567 -41.09 -31.52 -27.90
C VAL A 567 -39.83 -31.95 -28.64
N ASN A 568 -39.22 -31.06 -29.44
CA ASN A 568 -37.96 -31.32 -30.15
C ASN A 568 -36.77 -31.50 -29.20
N ALA A 569 -36.70 -30.75 -28.11
CA ALA A 569 -35.70 -30.93 -27.06
C ALA A 569 -35.89 -32.28 -26.38
N PHE A 570 -37.13 -32.63 -26.02
CA PHE A 570 -37.46 -33.91 -25.41
C PHE A 570 -37.09 -35.11 -26.29
N ILE A 571 -37.47 -35.10 -27.58
CA ILE A 571 -37.11 -36.18 -28.52
C ILE A 571 -35.57 -36.30 -28.64
N ARG A 572 -34.85 -35.18 -28.74
CA ARG A 572 -33.37 -35.18 -28.82
C ARG A 572 -32.74 -35.83 -27.60
N ASP A 573 -33.22 -35.53 -26.41
CA ASP A 573 -32.67 -36.10 -25.18
C ASP A 573 -32.95 -37.61 -25.08
N GLN A 574 -34.14 -38.06 -25.45
CA GLN A 574 -34.47 -39.50 -25.51
C GLN A 574 -33.61 -40.25 -26.54
N VAL A 575 -33.42 -39.67 -27.73
CA VAL A 575 -32.55 -40.24 -28.77
C VAL A 575 -31.09 -40.31 -28.31
N LYS A 576 -30.58 -39.27 -27.63
CA LYS A 576 -29.22 -39.28 -27.04
C LYS A 576 -29.07 -40.35 -25.97
N ILE A 577 -30.06 -40.54 -25.11
CA ILE A 577 -30.06 -41.59 -24.08
C ILE A 577 -30.03 -42.98 -24.75
N ALA A 578 -30.88 -43.20 -25.75
CA ALA A 578 -30.91 -44.45 -26.52
C ALA A 578 -29.63 -44.72 -27.31
N HIS A 579 -28.94 -43.68 -27.77
CA HIS A 579 -27.64 -43.81 -28.43
C HIS A 579 -26.52 -44.25 -27.47
N ARG A 580 -26.50 -43.68 -26.25
CA ARG A 580 -25.50 -44.02 -25.23
C ARG A 580 -25.56 -45.50 -24.84
N THR A 581 -26.73 -46.12 -24.90
CA THR A 581 -26.92 -47.54 -24.57
C THR A 581 -26.61 -48.47 -25.75
N GLN A 582 -26.79 -48.03 -27.01
CA GLN A 582 -26.47 -48.82 -28.21
C GLN A 582 -26.15 -47.94 -29.44
N SER A 583 -25.02 -48.20 -30.10
CA SER A 583 -24.53 -47.47 -31.29
C SER A 583 -25.56 -47.34 -32.44
N PHE A 584 -25.56 -46.18 -33.12
CA PHE A 584 -26.33 -45.91 -34.34
C PHE A 584 -25.89 -46.74 -35.56
N SER A 585 -24.77 -47.46 -35.49
CA SER A 585 -24.29 -48.35 -36.56
C SER A 585 -25.17 -49.59 -36.80
N LYS A 586 -26.26 -49.76 -36.04
CA LYS A 586 -27.28 -50.82 -36.18
C LYS A 586 -28.69 -50.22 -36.27
N LEU A 587 -28.86 -49.13 -37.01
CA LEU A 587 -30.16 -48.49 -37.22
C LEU A 587 -30.95 -49.27 -38.27
N THR A 588 -32.17 -49.71 -37.93
CA THR A 588 -33.13 -50.35 -38.85
C THR A 588 -34.47 -49.61 -38.78
N SER A 589 -35.33 -49.79 -39.78
CA SER A 589 -36.65 -49.15 -39.80
C SER A 589 -37.51 -49.53 -38.59
N ASP A 590 -37.52 -50.80 -38.22
CA ASP A 590 -38.20 -51.27 -37.00
C ASP A 590 -37.68 -50.60 -35.73
N ARG A 591 -36.38 -50.31 -35.66
CA ARG A 591 -35.78 -49.66 -34.49
C ARG A 591 -36.19 -48.20 -34.39
N ILE A 592 -36.29 -47.49 -35.51
CA ILE A 592 -36.78 -46.09 -35.55
C ILE A 592 -38.25 -46.04 -35.13
N ARG A 593 -39.08 -46.96 -35.66
CA ARG A 593 -40.50 -47.08 -35.29
C ARG A 593 -40.68 -47.39 -33.81
N ASN A 594 -39.94 -48.36 -33.27
CA ASN A 594 -40.00 -48.73 -31.86
C ASN A 594 -39.55 -47.59 -30.93
N LEU A 595 -38.51 -46.85 -31.32
CA LEU A 595 -38.02 -45.71 -30.55
C LEU A 595 -39.01 -44.53 -30.59
N ALA A 596 -39.62 -44.25 -31.74
CA ALA A 596 -40.67 -43.26 -31.86
C ALA A 596 -41.91 -43.64 -31.02
N ASP A 597 -42.32 -44.90 -31.05
CA ASP A 597 -43.44 -45.40 -30.23
C ASP A 597 -43.17 -45.27 -28.73
N ALA A 598 -41.97 -45.60 -28.28
CA ALA A 598 -41.58 -45.44 -26.88
C ALA A 598 -41.59 -43.96 -26.44
N ILE A 599 -41.10 -43.06 -27.29
CA ILE A 599 -41.09 -41.61 -27.02
C ILE A 599 -42.52 -41.07 -26.95
N VAL A 600 -43.37 -41.35 -27.94
CA VAL A 600 -44.76 -40.86 -28.00
C VAL A 600 -45.62 -41.42 -26.87
N SER A 601 -45.28 -42.59 -26.33
CA SER A 601 -45.97 -43.20 -25.20
C SER A 601 -45.58 -42.63 -23.84
N THR A 602 -44.60 -41.71 -23.77
CA THR A 602 -44.15 -41.13 -22.50
C THR A 602 -45.20 -40.16 -21.94
N PRO A 603 -45.45 -40.13 -20.60
CA PRO A 603 -46.49 -39.29 -20.00
C PRO A 603 -46.42 -37.80 -20.36
N GLY A 604 -45.21 -37.28 -20.62
CA GLY A 604 -44.98 -35.88 -21.02
C GLY A 604 -45.65 -35.48 -22.33
N LEU A 605 -45.90 -36.43 -23.24
CA LEU A 605 -46.52 -36.19 -24.55
C LEU A 605 -48.00 -36.61 -24.60
N ALA A 606 -48.56 -37.06 -23.47
CA ALA A 606 -49.94 -37.57 -23.40
C ALA A 606 -51.01 -36.54 -23.81
N LYS A 607 -50.70 -35.24 -23.71
CA LYS A 607 -51.61 -34.13 -24.03
C LYS A 607 -51.74 -33.84 -25.53
N VAL A 608 -50.89 -34.43 -26.39
CA VAL A 608 -50.97 -34.22 -27.85
C VAL A 608 -52.13 -35.02 -28.42
N LYS A 609 -53.08 -34.33 -29.07
CA LYS A 609 -54.32 -34.93 -29.59
C LYS A 609 -54.06 -35.89 -30.75
N ASN A 610 -53.22 -35.50 -31.71
CA ASN A 610 -52.93 -36.30 -32.89
C ASN A 610 -51.65 -37.12 -32.70
N LYS A 611 -51.78 -38.25 -31.99
CA LYS A 611 -50.65 -39.15 -31.69
C LYS A 611 -50.07 -39.81 -32.93
N ALA A 612 -50.88 -40.06 -33.95
CA ALA A 612 -50.42 -40.64 -35.22
C ALA A 612 -49.47 -39.68 -35.95
N ALA A 613 -49.85 -38.40 -36.07
CA ALA A 613 -48.97 -37.40 -36.66
C ALA A 613 -47.72 -37.13 -35.81
N LEU A 614 -47.85 -37.13 -34.47
CA LEU A 614 -46.70 -37.00 -33.58
C LEU A 614 -45.71 -38.16 -33.73
N ARG A 615 -46.20 -39.40 -33.91
CA ARG A 615 -45.37 -40.59 -34.14
C ARG A 615 -44.59 -40.45 -35.44
N LEU A 616 -45.27 -40.16 -36.55
CA LEU A 616 -44.61 -39.96 -37.85
C LEU A 616 -43.62 -38.80 -37.80
N TYR A 617 -44.00 -37.69 -37.16
CA TYR A 617 -43.09 -36.57 -36.90
C TYR A 617 -41.85 -37.00 -36.13
N THR A 618 -42.00 -37.83 -35.09
CA THR A 618 -40.90 -38.34 -34.28
C THR A 618 -40.00 -39.27 -35.10
N GLU A 619 -40.56 -40.17 -35.91
CA GLU A 619 -39.80 -41.04 -36.83
C GLU A 619 -38.95 -40.22 -37.82
N TYR A 620 -39.57 -39.23 -38.47
CA TYR A 620 -38.87 -38.35 -39.40
C TYR A 620 -37.82 -37.46 -38.70
N TYR A 621 -38.10 -37.00 -37.49
CA TYR A 621 -37.17 -36.17 -36.71
C TYR A 621 -35.98 -36.99 -36.19
N ILE A 622 -36.16 -38.26 -35.82
CA ILE A 622 -35.06 -39.17 -35.48
C ILE A 622 -34.15 -39.39 -36.69
N LEU A 623 -34.74 -39.68 -37.87
CA LEU A 623 -33.99 -39.79 -39.12
C LEU A 623 -33.19 -38.52 -39.41
N TRP A 624 -33.80 -37.35 -39.25
CA TRP A 624 -33.15 -36.05 -39.43
C TRP A 624 -31.98 -35.84 -38.46
N LEU A 625 -32.15 -36.17 -37.18
CA LEU A 625 -31.10 -36.04 -36.17
C LEU A 625 -29.88 -36.89 -36.53
N VAL A 626 -30.07 -38.14 -36.96
CA VAL A 626 -28.97 -39.04 -37.33
C VAL A 626 -28.24 -38.54 -38.59
N LEU A 627 -28.94 -37.92 -39.53
CA LEU A 627 -28.34 -37.37 -40.75
C LEU A 627 -27.45 -36.14 -40.51
N HIS A 628 -27.69 -35.40 -39.42
CA HIS A 628 -27.04 -34.11 -39.13
C HIS A 628 -26.18 -34.12 -37.86
N SER A 629 -26.00 -35.28 -37.21
CA SER A 629 -25.22 -35.44 -35.98
C SER A 629 -23.76 -35.90 -36.19
N VAL A 630 -23.13 -35.53 -37.31
CA VAL A 630 -21.68 -35.73 -37.53
C VAL A 630 -21.04 -34.43 -37.97
#